data_AF-A0A167T189-F1
#
_entry.id   AF-A0A167T189-F1
#
_cell.length_a   1.000
_cell.length_b   1.000
_cell.length_c   1.000
_cell.angle_alpha   90.00
_cell.angle_beta   90.00
_cell.angle_gamma   90.00
#
_symmetry.space_group_name_H-M   'P 1'
#
loop_
_entity.id
_entity.type
_entity.pdbx_description
1 polymer ?
#
loop_
_entity_poly.entity_id
_entity_poly.type
_entity_poly.pdbx_seq_one_letter_code
_entity_poly.pdbx_strand_id
1 'polypeptide(L)'
;MDTEKRAPRSSSVSENGTVDDLPKKDLEPGQIQSAAAQNNIQLDTGEDHFRYRRHFYQVWLPKDPPPPARNSLADAPITPLATANIFAQLTFTWITEFMVLGYQRTLQAEDLHRLDPSRETEHLAMTLNDAWARRVLAAGTWNTRLESGELTPGLLKRTRWACRATFSAKDTGATYSDRRAALERRWRAVGGRREASLAWALNDTLGFAFWIGGVFKVVSDTSRLMVPLIIKAIITFGQEHYAANAAGTPLPGIGRGIGLAIGAFVLNEVASICMHQARPPAPYYWRSMATGILARGALIGTVYKRSVHLNGKARMTITNAALMNHLSTDVRTFLLLPALT
;
A
#
# COMPACT_ATOMS: atom_id res chain seq x y z
N MET A 1 30.37 -65.02 -35.36
CA MET A 1 29.81 -64.35 -36.54
C MET A 1 28.70 -63.45 -36.05
N ASP A 2 29.06 -62.35 -35.39
CA ASP A 2 29.33 -61.03 -36.00
C ASP A 2 28.01 -60.40 -36.47
N THR A 3 27.61 -59.17 -36.15
CA THR A 3 28.19 -58.01 -35.45
C THR A 3 27.04 -57.01 -35.32
N GLU A 4 26.83 -56.38 -34.15
CA GLU A 4 26.00 -55.17 -34.05
C GLU A 4 26.87 -54.03 -33.50
N LYS A 5 27.06 -52.99 -34.32
CA LYS A 5 27.87 -51.80 -34.03
C LYS A 5 27.15 -50.87 -33.06
N ARG A 6 27.77 -50.60 -31.90
CA ARG A 6 27.39 -49.50 -30.98
C ARG A 6 28.48 -48.42 -30.99
N ALA A 7 28.06 -47.17 -30.95
CA ALA A 7 28.88 -45.96 -31.01
C ALA A 7 29.89 -45.79 -29.84
N PRO A 8 31.00 -45.06 -30.02
CA PRO A 8 31.95 -44.76 -28.95
C PRO A 8 31.57 -43.54 -28.10
N ARG A 9 31.79 -43.67 -26.78
CA ARG A 9 31.87 -42.59 -25.78
C ARG A 9 33.25 -41.91 -25.85
N SER A 10 33.29 -40.59 -25.66
CA SER A 10 34.45 -39.78 -25.20
C SER A 10 33.91 -38.64 -24.31
N SER A 11 34.13 -38.64 -23.00
CA SER A 11 35.29 -38.16 -22.21
C SER A 11 35.49 -36.63 -22.18
N SER A 12 35.19 -36.00 -21.04
CA SER A 12 35.95 -34.88 -20.44
C SER A 12 35.64 -34.84 -18.93
N VAL A 13 36.56 -35.35 -18.10
CA VAL A 13 37.51 -34.61 -17.25
C VAL A 13 36.83 -33.95 -16.04
N SER A 14 36.87 -34.66 -14.91
CA SER A 14 36.67 -34.13 -13.57
C SER A 14 38.05 -33.91 -12.94
N GLU A 15 38.39 -32.67 -12.66
CA GLU A 15 39.61 -32.31 -11.93
C GLU A 15 39.20 -31.96 -10.48
N ASN A 16 39.50 -32.85 -9.54
CA ASN A 16 39.35 -32.63 -8.11
C ASN A 16 40.51 -31.73 -7.64
N GLY A 17 40.19 -30.49 -7.26
CA GLY A 17 41.10 -29.59 -6.56
C GLY A 17 40.78 -29.55 -5.07
N THR A 18 41.56 -30.28 -4.28
CA THR A 18 41.66 -30.21 -2.83
C THR A 18 42.05 -28.79 -2.41
N VAL A 19 41.25 -28.13 -1.56
CA VAL A 19 41.62 -26.85 -0.93
C VAL A 19 41.95 -27.12 0.53
N ASP A 20 43.05 -27.83 0.73
CA ASP A 20 43.83 -27.77 1.97
C ASP A 20 45.16 -27.15 1.56
N ASP A 21 45.35 -25.86 1.88
CA ASP A 21 46.64 -25.17 2.12
C ASP A 21 46.54 -23.68 1.79
N LEU A 22 46.11 -22.88 2.77
CA LEU A 22 46.51 -21.48 2.90
C LEU A 22 46.77 -21.14 4.37
N PRO A 23 47.81 -20.35 4.70
CA PRO A 23 48.38 -20.27 6.03
C PRO A 23 47.50 -19.48 6.99
N LYS A 24 47.23 -20.07 8.16
CA LYS A 24 46.66 -19.38 9.33
C LYS A 24 47.65 -18.31 9.78
N LYS A 25 47.31 -17.04 9.57
CA LYS A 25 48.02 -15.90 10.14
C LYS A 25 47.05 -15.11 11.02
N ASP A 26 47.21 -15.34 12.32
CA ASP A 26 46.98 -14.45 13.47
C ASP A 26 45.85 -13.41 13.33
N LEU A 27 44.67 -13.77 13.82
CA LEU A 27 43.55 -12.85 14.06
C LEU A 27 43.13 -12.93 15.54
N GLU A 28 43.14 -11.76 16.19
CA GLU A 28 42.88 -11.51 17.61
C GLU A 28 41.59 -12.18 18.15
N PRO A 29 41.60 -12.74 19.37
CA PRO A 29 40.49 -13.52 19.93
C PRO A 29 39.22 -12.72 20.31
N GLY A 30 39.13 -11.43 19.94
CA GLY A 30 38.00 -10.54 20.24
C GLY A 30 36.85 -10.55 19.23
N GLN A 31 37.05 -11.06 18.01
CA GLN A 31 36.00 -11.07 16.95
C GLN A 31 35.24 -12.41 16.83
N ILE A 32 35.66 -13.45 17.55
CA ILE A 32 35.05 -14.77 17.46
C ILE A 32 33.68 -14.83 18.18
N GLN A 33 33.42 -13.89 19.11
CA GLN A 33 32.16 -13.87 19.86
C GLN A 33 31.01 -13.10 19.20
N SER A 34 31.26 -12.13 18.30
CA SER A 34 30.16 -11.42 17.62
C SER A 34 29.64 -12.15 16.37
N ALA A 35 30.42 -13.09 15.82
CA ALA A 35 30.01 -13.92 14.69
C ALA A 35 29.17 -15.16 15.11
N ALA A 36 29.17 -15.52 16.40
CA ALA A 36 28.59 -16.76 16.89
C ALA A 36 27.07 -16.72 17.17
N ALA A 37 26.41 -15.56 17.01
CA ALA A 37 24.98 -15.39 17.31
C ALA A 37 24.13 -14.94 16.10
N GLN A 38 24.67 -15.02 14.88
CA GLN A 38 23.85 -15.00 13.68
C GLN A 38 23.39 -16.44 13.44
N ASN A 39 22.11 -16.71 13.65
CA ASN A 39 21.51 -17.97 13.19
C ASN A 39 21.84 -18.10 11.70
N ASN A 40 22.79 -18.97 11.36
CA ASN A 40 23.22 -19.24 10.00
C ASN A 40 22.11 -20.05 9.33
N ILE A 41 21.02 -19.37 8.97
CA ILE A 41 19.91 -19.94 8.24
C ILE A 41 20.40 -20.10 6.80
N GLN A 42 21.10 -21.20 6.55
CA GLN A 42 21.45 -21.61 5.19
C GLN A 42 20.17 -22.15 4.55
N LEU A 43 19.51 -21.30 3.77
CA LEU A 43 18.33 -21.70 3.01
C LEU A 43 18.76 -22.70 1.92
N ASP A 44 17.97 -23.76 1.73
CA ASP A 44 18.22 -24.75 0.67
C ASP A 44 18.08 -24.08 -0.70
N THR A 45 19.20 -23.69 -1.26
CA THR A 45 19.30 -23.18 -2.62
C THR A 45 19.23 -24.42 -3.51
N GLY A 46 18.04 -24.72 -4.04
CA GLY A 46 17.87 -25.80 -5.01
C GLY A 46 18.78 -25.66 -6.24
N GLU A 47 18.61 -26.49 -7.26
CA GLU A 47 19.49 -26.40 -8.44
C GLU A 47 19.46 -25.01 -9.11
N ASP A 48 20.57 -24.28 -9.04
CA ASP A 48 20.71 -22.94 -9.60
C ASP A 48 20.83 -22.99 -11.14
N HIS A 49 19.75 -22.61 -11.82
CA HIS A 49 19.75 -22.48 -13.28
C HIS A 49 20.07 -21.04 -13.71
N PHE A 50 21.28 -20.84 -14.24
CA PHE A 50 21.71 -19.53 -14.75
C PHE A 50 21.34 -19.33 -16.23
N ARG A 51 20.64 -18.22 -16.52
CA ARG A 51 20.28 -17.77 -17.88
C ARG A 51 21.01 -16.46 -18.19
N TYR A 52 22.04 -16.52 -19.01
CA TYR A 52 22.76 -15.34 -19.50
C TYR A 52 23.20 -15.55 -20.95
N ARG A 53 23.50 -14.46 -21.64
CA ARG A 53 23.89 -14.50 -23.06
C ARG A 53 25.15 -15.35 -23.23
N ARG A 54 25.03 -16.46 -23.97
CA ARG A 54 26.20 -17.29 -24.36
C ARG A 54 26.74 -16.92 -25.73
N HIS A 55 25.87 -16.44 -26.62
CA HIS A 55 26.22 -16.12 -28.00
C HIS A 55 25.80 -14.70 -28.37
N PHE A 56 26.52 -14.05 -29.28
CA PHE A 56 26.32 -12.64 -29.62
C PHE A 56 24.93 -12.33 -30.22
N TYR A 57 24.29 -13.29 -30.88
CA TYR A 57 22.97 -13.15 -31.52
C TYR A 57 21.78 -13.20 -30.53
N GLN A 58 22.01 -13.58 -29.27
CA GLN A 58 20.95 -13.65 -28.24
C GLN A 58 20.74 -12.26 -27.63
N VAL A 59 20.23 -11.33 -28.42
CA VAL A 59 20.14 -9.91 -28.03
C VAL A 59 19.18 -9.68 -26.85
N TRP A 60 18.17 -10.53 -26.72
CA TRP A 60 17.17 -10.49 -25.65
C TRP A 60 17.65 -11.03 -24.29
N LEU A 61 18.83 -11.66 -24.23
CA LEU A 61 19.43 -12.11 -22.97
C LEU A 61 20.39 -11.04 -22.41
N PRO A 62 20.40 -10.81 -21.09
CA PRO A 62 21.38 -9.96 -20.43
C PRO A 62 22.81 -10.45 -20.69
N LYS A 63 23.74 -9.51 -20.84
CA LYS A 63 25.14 -9.77 -21.22
C LYS A 63 25.96 -10.32 -20.06
N ASP A 64 25.77 -9.77 -18.86
CA ASP A 64 26.60 -10.07 -17.71
C ASP A 64 26.02 -11.24 -16.89
N PRO A 65 26.86 -12.12 -16.33
CA PRO A 65 26.38 -13.19 -15.45
C PRO A 65 25.77 -12.58 -14.17
N PRO A 66 24.73 -13.21 -13.59
CA PRO A 66 24.13 -12.69 -12.37
C PRO A 66 25.12 -12.75 -11.20
N PRO A 67 25.13 -11.74 -10.30
CA PRO A 67 25.90 -11.81 -9.08
C PRO A 67 25.39 -12.96 -8.19
N PRO A 68 26.28 -13.62 -7.41
CA PRO A 68 25.85 -14.62 -6.43
C PRO A 68 24.95 -13.99 -5.37
N ALA A 69 24.17 -14.82 -4.69
CA ALA A 69 23.37 -14.35 -3.57
C ALA A 69 24.25 -13.83 -2.44
N ARG A 70 23.72 -12.88 -1.67
CA ARG A 70 24.43 -12.33 -0.51
C ARG A 70 24.46 -13.35 0.62
N ASN A 71 25.45 -13.25 1.50
CA ASN A 71 25.61 -14.17 2.63
C ASN A 71 24.60 -13.93 3.77
N SER A 72 23.95 -12.76 3.81
CA SER A 72 23.01 -12.41 4.88
C SER A 72 21.95 -11.40 4.41
N LEU A 73 20.73 -11.57 4.93
CA LEU A 73 19.61 -10.63 4.79
C LEU A 73 19.91 -9.24 5.38
N ALA A 74 20.78 -9.17 6.39
CA ALA A 74 21.10 -7.91 7.07
C ALA A 74 21.95 -6.96 6.22
N ASP A 75 22.69 -7.51 5.24
CA ASP A 75 23.57 -6.77 4.32
C ASP A 75 22.82 -6.25 3.07
N ALA A 76 21.48 -6.40 3.04
CA ALA A 76 20.67 -5.94 1.94
C ALA A 76 20.72 -4.40 1.80
N PRO A 77 20.98 -3.85 0.59
CA PRO A 77 20.93 -2.42 0.37
C PRO A 77 19.50 -1.90 0.50
N ILE A 78 19.38 -0.60 0.79
CA ILE A 78 18.10 0.10 0.84
C ILE A 78 17.47 0.05 -0.56
N THR A 79 16.15 -0.08 -0.60
CA THR A 79 15.38 -0.11 -1.84
C THR A 79 15.72 1.11 -2.71
N PRO A 80 16.08 0.92 -3.99
CA PRO A 80 16.50 2.01 -4.88
C PRO A 80 15.39 3.05 -5.15
N LEU A 81 14.14 2.74 -4.79
CA LEU A 81 13.04 3.71 -4.76
C LEU A 81 13.35 4.95 -3.89
N ALA A 82 14.16 4.81 -2.83
CA ALA A 82 14.52 5.92 -1.95
C ALA A 82 15.49 6.91 -2.62
N THR A 83 16.38 6.42 -3.49
CA THR A 83 17.42 7.22 -4.17
C THR A 83 17.09 7.54 -5.63
N ALA A 84 16.04 6.93 -6.19
CA ALA A 84 15.66 7.08 -7.60
C ALA A 84 15.16 8.49 -7.95
N ASN A 85 15.63 9.00 -9.09
CA ASN A 85 15.12 10.23 -9.70
C ASN A 85 13.64 10.07 -10.10
N ILE A 86 12.92 11.19 -10.22
CA ILE A 86 11.49 11.25 -10.54
C ILE A 86 11.16 10.44 -11.80
N PHE A 87 11.98 10.53 -12.85
CA PHE A 87 11.81 9.75 -14.07
C PHE A 87 11.94 8.24 -13.83
N ALA A 88 12.93 7.80 -13.03
CA ALA A 88 13.11 6.39 -12.71
C ALA A 88 11.98 5.83 -11.83
N GLN A 89 11.40 6.67 -10.96
CA GLN A 89 10.17 6.33 -10.22
C GLN A 89 8.97 6.22 -11.17
N LEU A 90 8.88 7.10 -12.17
CA LEU A 90 7.79 7.19 -13.13
C LEU A 90 7.74 5.99 -14.08
N THR A 91 8.89 5.60 -14.63
CA THR A 91 9.04 4.49 -15.57
C THR A 91 9.24 3.14 -14.87
N PHE A 92 9.18 3.11 -13.53
CA PHE A 92 9.49 1.93 -12.71
C PHE A 92 10.85 1.29 -13.05
N THR A 93 11.80 2.07 -13.58
CA THR A 93 13.12 1.56 -13.98
C THR A 93 13.92 1.05 -12.78
N TRP A 94 13.65 1.55 -11.57
CA TRP A 94 14.31 1.12 -10.34
C TRP A 94 14.11 -0.37 -10.00
N ILE A 95 13.05 -1.02 -10.51
CA ILE A 95 12.81 -2.47 -10.28
C ILE A 95 13.40 -3.34 -11.40
N THR A 96 13.83 -2.74 -12.51
CA THR A 96 14.30 -3.48 -13.69
C THR A 96 15.49 -4.38 -13.36
N GLU A 97 16.45 -3.90 -12.57
CA GLU A 97 17.60 -4.71 -12.15
C GLU A 97 17.18 -5.98 -11.39
N PHE A 98 16.20 -5.85 -10.49
CA PHE A 98 15.66 -6.97 -9.72
C PHE A 98 14.90 -7.97 -10.60
N MET A 99 14.13 -7.48 -11.58
CA MET A 99 13.43 -8.35 -12.54
C MET A 99 14.40 -9.10 -13.45
N VAL A 100 15.48 -8.44 -13.88
CA VAL A 100 16.54 -9.08 -14.66
C VAL A 100 17.23 -10.17 -13.85
N LEU A 101 17.56 -9.90 -12.58
CA LEU A 101 18.15 -10.90 -11.68
C LEU A 101 17.26 -12.15 -11.57
N GLY A 102 15.95 -11.97 -11.35
CA GLY A 102 14.99 -13.08 -11.27
C GLY A 102 14.75 -13.82 -12.59
N TYR A 103 15.06 -13.20 -13.74
CA TYR A 103 15.07 -13.88 -15.02
C TYR A 103 16.34 -14.73 -15.21
N GLN A 104 17.48 -14.26 -14.67
CA GLN A 104 18.77 -14.92 -14.80
C GLN A 104 18.94 -16.09 -13.82
N ARG A 105 18.47 -15.97 -12.58
CA ARG A 105 18.52 -17.02 -11.56
C ARG A 105 17.30 -16.98 -10.66
N THR A 106 17.09 -18.06 -9.91
CA THR A 106 16.10 -18.13 -8.83
C THR A 106 16.42 -17.06 -7.79
N LEU A 107 15.44 -16.23 -7.46
CA LEU A 107 15.58 -15.20 -6.43
C LEU A 107 15.66 -15.88 -5.07
N GLN A 108 16.67 -15.49 -4.29
CA GLN A 108 16.84 -15.94 -2.92
C GLN A 108 16.34 -14.84 -1.95
N ALA A 109 16.17 -15.20 -0.68
CA ALA A 109 15.67 -14.23 0.30
C ALA A 109 16.67 -13.07 0.48
N GLU A 110 17.96 -13.38 0.38
CA GLU A 110 19.12 -12.51 0.54
C GLU A 110 19.26 -11.47 -0.57
N ASP A 111 18.58 -11.69 -1.70
CA ASP A 111 18.54 -10.75 -2.82
C ASP A 111 17.51 -9.64 -2.63
N LEU A 112 16.60 -9.78 -1.66
CA LEU A 112 15.57 -8.80 -1.39
C LEU A 112 16.16 -7.51 -0.82
N HIS A 113 15.67 -6.37 -1.29
CA HIS A 113 16.05 -5.07 -0.74
C HIS A 113 15.46 -4.82 0.63
N ARG A 114 16.21 -4.10 1.47
CA ARG A 114 15.69 -3.57 2.73
C ARG A 114 14.72 -2.42 2.45
N LEU A 115 13.62 -2.36 3.20
CA LEU A 115 12.70 -1.23 3.15
C LEU A 115 13.39 0.05 3.64
N ASP A 116 12.89 1.19 3.16
CA ASP A 116 13.30 2.49 3.69
C ASP A 116 12.94 2.60 5.20
N PRO A 117 13.81 3.16 6.06
CA PRO A 117 13.56 3.29 7.49
C PRO A 117 12.25 4.01 7.84
N SER A 118 11.79 4.95 7.00
CA SER A 118 10.52 5.66 7.22
C SER A 118 9.30 4.76 7.02
N ARG A 119 9.47 3.63 6.34
CA ARG A 119 8.42 2.66 6.00
C ARG A 119 8.55 1.35 6.79
N GLU A 120 9.56 1.25 7.65
CA GLU A 120 9.72 0.12 8.55
C GLU A 120 8.57 0.07 9.56
N THR A 121 8.13 -1.16 9.88
CA THR A 121 7.00 -1.41 10.78
C THR A 121 7.20 -0.81 12.16
N GLU A 122 8.43 -0.81 12.67
CA GLU A 122 8.75 -0.26 13.99
C GLU A 122 8.46 1.25 14.06
N HIS A 123 8.98 2.02 13.10
CA HIS A 123 8.76 3.46 13.02
C HIS A 123 7.27 3.81 12.88
N LEU A 124 6.56 3.07 12.01
CA LEU A 124 5.13 3.28 11.81
C LEU A 124 4.30 2.91 13.06
N ALA A 125 4.68 1.84 13.75
CA ALA A 125 4.01 1.44 14.99
C ALA A 125 4.23 2.44 16.12
N MET A 126 5.41 3.05 16.23
CA MET A 126 5.67 4.16 17.17
C MET A 126 4.77 5.36 16.86
N THR A 127 4.80 5.83 15.61
CA THR A 127 3.98 6.97 15.16
C THR A 127 2.49 6.75 15.39
N LEU A 128 2.00 5.53 15.14
CA LEU A 128 0.60 5.15 15.40
C LEU A 128 0.26 5.14 16.88
N ASN A 129 1.15 4.65 17.74
CA ASN A 129 0.95 4.69 19.19
C ASN A 129 0.90 6.12 19.72
N ASP A 130 1.74 7.01 19.22
CA ASP A 130 1.74 8.43 19.62
C ASP A 130 0.46 9.14 19.16
N ALA A 131 0.02 8.89 17.93
CA ALA A 131 -1.26 9.39 17.42
C ALA A 131 -2.46 8.84 18.21
N TRP A 132 -2.41 7.58 18.63
CA TRP A 132 -3.42 6.96 19.49
C TRP A 132 -3.43 7.58 20.88
N ALA A 133 -2.27 7.75 21.52
CA ALA A 133 -2.15 8.33 22.86
C ALA A 133 -2.73 9.76 22.88
N ARG A 134 -2.40 10.59 21.88
CA ARG A 134 -2.97 11.92 21.72
C ARG A 134 -4.51 11.89 21.66
N ARG A 135 -5.11 10.93 20.96
CA ARG A 135 -6.56 10.80 20.87
C ARG A 135 -7.21 10.30 22.15
N VAL A 136 -6.58 9.36 22.85
CA VAL A 136 -7.06 8.88 24.15
C VAL A 136 -7.08 10.03 25.16
N LEU A 137 -6.02 10.84 25.20
CA LEU A 137 -5.97 12.04 26.05
C LEU A 137 -7.04 13.06 25.65
N ALA A 138 -7.22 13.34 24.36
CA ALA A 138 -8.26 14.26 23.88
C ALA A 138 -9.69 13.76 24.20
N ALA A 139 -9.94 12.46 24.11
CA ALA A 139 -11.21 11.87 24.49
C ALA A 139 -11.44 11.90 26.01
N GLY A 140 -10.41 11.59 26.81
CA GLY A 140 -10.46 11.64 28.26
C GLY A 140 -10.70 13.05 28.81
N THR A 141 -9.98 14.05 28.29
CA THR A 141 -10.19 15.46 28.64
C THR A 141 -11.57 15.95 28.22
N TRP A 142 -12.10 15.50 27.09
CA TRP A 142 -13.49 15.79 26.71
C TRP A 142 -14.51 15.17 27.67
N ASN A 143 -14.31 13.91 28.05
CA ASN A 143 -15.23 13.18 28.93
C ASN A 143 -15.25 13.75 30.35
N THR A 144 -14.08 14.09 30.89
CA THR A 144 -13.97 14.76 32.20
C THR A 144 -14.65 16.14 32.18
N ARG A 145 -14.48 16.93 31.11
CA ARG A 145 -15.18 18.21 30.94
C ARG A 145 -16.69 18.05 30.79
N LEU A 146 -17.16 16.96 30.17
CA LEU A 146 -18.59 16.65 30.08
C LEU A 146 -19.18 16.30 31.46
N GLU A 147 -18.43 15.55 32.26
CA GLU A 147 -18.83 15.15 33.62
C GLU A 147 -18.82 16.32 34.61
N SER A 148 -17.85 17.22 34.49
CA SER A 148 -17.78 18.47 35.27
C SER A 148 -18.93 19.45 34.95
N GLY A 149 -19.70 19.23 33.89
CA GLY A 149 -20.81 20.09 33.48
C GLY A 149 -20.38 21.38 32.74
N GLU A 150 -19.07 21.59 32.51
CA GLU A 150 -18.54 22.73 31.76
C GLU A 150 -19.03 22.79 30.30
N LEU A 151 -19.32 21.63 29.70
CA LEU A 151 -19.74 21.53 28.32
C LEU A 151 -21.26 21.65 28.19
N THR A 152 -21.72 22.80 27.72
CA THR A 152 -23.12 22.98 27.32
C THR A 152 -23.37 22.42 25.91
N PRO A 153 -24.55 21.82 25.66
CA PRO A 153 -24.88 21.31 24.33
C PRO A 153 -24.97 22.46 23.32
N GLY A 154 -24.30 22.31 22.17
CA GLY A 154 -24.31 23.31 21.10
C GLY A 154 -25.71 23.63 20.59
N LEU A 155 -25.91 24.85 20.08
CA LEU A 155 -27.22 25.39 19.67
C LEU A 155 -27.96 24.47 18.68
N LEU A 156 -27.27 23.98 17.65
CA LEU A 156 -27.84 23.04 16.66
C LEU A 156 -28.36 21.74 17.29
N LYS A 157 -27.69 21.26 18.35
CA LYS A 157 -28.10 20.04 19.04
C LYS A 157 -29.32 20.31 19.92
N ARG A 158 -29.38 21.49 20.57
CA ARG A 158 -30.54 21.94 21.35
C ARG A 158 -31.77 22.15 20.48
N THR A 159 -31.63 22.78 19.30
CA THR A 159 -32.73 22.96 18.34
C THR A 159 -33.20 21.61 17.79
N ARG A 160 -32.27 20.70 17.44
CA ARG A 160 -32.63 19.34 17.01
C ARG A 160 -33.38 18.56 18.10
N TRP A 161 -32.99 18.66 19.36
CA TRP A 161 -33.72 18.04 20.47
C TRP A 161 -35.07 18.69 20.72
N ALA A 162 -35.17 20.01 20.59
CA ALA A 162 -36.44 20.73 20.70
C ALA A 162 -37.41 20.26 19.62
N CYS A 163 -37.00 20.24 18.35
CA CYS A 163 -37.82 19.73 17.26
C CYS A 163 -38.16 18.25 17.45
N ARG A 164 -37.20 17.41 17.83
CA ARG A 164 -37.48 15.98 18.07
C ARG A 164 -38.48 15.78 19.22
N ALA A 165 -38.39 16.59 20.27
CA ALA A 165 -39.31 16.54 21.41
C ALA A 165 -40.70 17.09 21.07
N THR A 166 -40.84 18.05 20.14
CA THR A 166 -42.16 18.52 19.68
C THR A 166 -42.83 17.54 18.71
N PHE A 167 -42.06 16.95 17.79
CA PHE A 167 -42.60 16.09 16.72
C PHE A 167 -42.66 14.58 17.09
N SER A 168 -42.16 14.17 18.26
CA SER A 168 -42.27 12.78 18.72
C SER A 168 -43.59 12.55 19.46
N ALA A 169 -44.58 12.01 18.73
CA ALA A 169 -45.96 11.78 19.18
C ALA A 169 -46.20 10.38 19.80
N LYS A 170 -45.15 9.59 20.07
CA LYS A 170 -45.27 8.16 20.39
C LYS A 170 -45.22 7.81 21.88
N ASP A 171 -44.86 8.75 22.76
CA ASP A 171 -44.85 8.53 24.22
C ASP A 171 -46.06 9.21 24.88
N THR A 172 -47.05 8.40 25.24
CA THR A 172 -48.28 8.80 25.93
C THR A 172 -47.97 9.27 27.35
N GLY A 173 -48.08 10.57 27.61
CA GLY A 173 -48.14 11.14 28.97
C GLY A 173 -46.96 11.99 29.45
N ALA A 174 -45.87 12.14 28.68
CA ALA A 174 -44.70 12.91 29.14
C ALA A 174 -44.71 14.39 28.68
N THR A 175 -44.55 15.30 29.63
CA THR A 175 -44.43 16.74 29.39
C THR A 175 -43.26 17.05 28.43
N TYR A 176 -43.36 18.10 27.61
CA TYR A 176 -42.29 18.51 26.69
C TYR A 176 -40.94 18.72 27.40
N SER A 177 -40.97 19.30 28.62
CA SER A 177 -39.79 19.48 29.48
C SER A 177 -39.10 18.17 29.81
N ASP A 178 -39.87 17.12 30.11
CA ASP A 178 -39.37 15.82 30.56
C ASP A 178 -38.74 15.05 29.40
N ARG A 179 -39.35 15.13 28.20
CA ARG A 179 -38.78 14.57 26.96
C ARG A 179 -37.45 15.23 26.59
N ARG A 180 -37.37 16.56 26.73
CA ARG A 180 -36.13 17.31 26.48
C ARG A 180 -35.06 17.00 27.52
N ALA A 181 -35.41 16.94 28.80
CA ALA A 181 -34.50 16.56 29.87
C ALA A 181 -33.99 15.12 29.71
N ALA A 182 -34.84 14.18 29.28
CA ALA A 182 -34.44 12.80 29.00
C ALA A 182 -33.42 12.69 27.85
N LEU A 183 -33.62 13.45 26.77
CA LEU A 183 -32.65 13.53 25.66
C LEU A 183 -31.31 14.11 26.11
N GLU A 184 -31.33 15.12 26.98
CA GLU A 184 -30.12 15.73 27.52
C GLU A 184 -29.37 14.78 28.47
N ARG A 185 -30.08 14.08 29.35
CA ARG A 185 -29.51 13.02 30.21
C ARG A 185 -28.91 11.90 29.38
N ARG A 186 -29.62 11.40 28.36
CA ARG A 186 -29.12 10.35 27.45
C ARG A 186 -27.88 10.82 26.69
N TRP A 187 -27.83 12.09 26.30
CA TRP A 187 -26.65 12.66 25.68
C TRP A 187 -25.47 12.69 26.66
N ARG A 188 -25.63 13.22 27.88
CA ARG A 188 -24.54 13.20 28.87
C ARG A 188 -24.07 11.79 29.23
N ALA A 189 -24.99 10.85 29.35
CA ALA A 189 -24.68 9.47 29.71
C ALA A 189 -24.00 8.68 28.59
N VAL A 190 -24.42 8.86 27.33
CA VAL A 190 -23.98 8.01 26.21
C VAL A 190 -23.52 8.84 25.01
N GLY A 191 -24.37 9.70 24.46
CA GLY A 191 -24.10 10.35 23.16
C GLY A 191 -23.12 11.53 23.17
N GLY A 192 -22.68 11.96 24.33
CA GLY A 192 -21.79 13.11 24.56
C GLY A 192 -20.37 12.68 24.89
N ARG A 193 -20.20 11.46 25.40
CA ARG A 193 -18.89 10.87 25.64
C ARG A 193 -18.22 10.62 24.29
N ARG A 194 -16.94 10.97 24.21
CA ARG A 194 -16.08 10.67 23.07
C ARG A 194 -15.26 9.43 23.39
N GLU A 195 -15.17 8.55 22.40
CA GLU A 195 -14.27 7.40 22.42
C GLU A 195 -13.12 7.66 21.46
N ALA A 196 -11.92 7.20 21.83
CA ALA A 196 -10.77 7.28 20.94
C ALA A 196 -10.98 6.29 19.79
N SER A 197 -11.10 6.80 18.57
CA SER A 197 -11.28 5.97 17.39
C SER A 197 -9.95 5.63 16.74
N LEU A 198 -9.67 4.32 16.57
CA LEU A 198 -8.41 3.83 16.00
C LEU A 198 -8.29 4.19 14.52
N ALA A 199 -9.39 4.14 13.78
CA ALA A 199 -9.43 4.51 12.36
C ALA A 199 -8.94 5.94 12.11
N TRP A 200 -9.33 6.88 12.98
CA TRP A 200 -8.84 8.26 12.89
C TRP A 200 -7.38 8.39 13.31
N ALA A 201 -6.89 7.58 14.25
CA ALA A 201 -5.46 7.54 14.60
C ALA A 201 -4.62 7.05 13.41
N LEU A 202 -5.09 6.01 12.73
CA LEU A 202 -4.47 5.49 11.52
C LEU A 202 -4.51 6.54 10.38
N ASN A 203 -5.63 7.23 10.23
CA ASN A 203 -5.77 8.33 9.26
C ASN A 203 -4.79 9.48 9.52
N ASP A 204 -4.44 9.79 10.77
CA ASP A 204 -3.43 10.84 11.00
C ASP A 204 -2.02 10.41 10.60
N THR A 205 -1.73 9.10 10.68
CA THR A 205 -0.40 8.57 10.30
C THR A 205 -0.23 8.41 8.79
N LEU A 206 -1.24 7.89 8.09
CA LEU A 206 -1.15 7.50 6.67
C LEU A 206 -2.15 8.24 5.78
N GLY A 207 -3.07 9.01 6.35
CA GLY A 207 -4.23 9.57 5.64
C GLY A 207 -3.87 10.61 4.62
N PHE A 208 -2.79 11.38 4.79
CA PHE A 208 -2.37 12.35 3.76
C PHE A 208 -2.10 11.66 2.42
N ALA A 209 -1.37 10.55 2.44
CA ALA A 209 -1.08 9.76 1.24
C ALA A 209 -2.35 9.11 0.66
N PHE A 210 -3.26 8.66 1.53
CA PHE A 210 -4.53 8.04 1.15
C PHE A 210 -5.49 9.04 0.48
N TRP A 211 -5.74 10.20 1.10
CA TRP A 211 -6.69 11.21 0.61
C TRP A 211 -6.25 11.85 -0.69
N ILE A 212 -4.94 12.12 -0.84
CA ILE A 212 -4.41 12.59 -2.13
C ILE A 212 -4.73 11.57 -3.22
N GLY A 213 -4.54 10.28 -2.94
CA GLY A 213 -4.93 9.24 -3.89
C GLY A 213 -6.43 9.21 -4.18
N GLY A 214 -7.28 9.38 -3.17
CA GLY A 214 -8.72 9.48 -3.36
C GLY A 214 -9.11 10.60 -4.33
N VAL A 215 -8.54 11.80 -4.18
CA VAL A 215 -8.81 12.94 -5.06
C VAL A 215 -8.40 12.64 -6.51
N PHE A 216 -7.20 12.07 -6.72
CA PHE A 216 -6.74 11.71 -8.07
C PHE A 216 -7.57 10.60 -8.70
N LYS A 217 -8.08 9.64 -7.93
CA LYS A 217 -9.00 8.61 -8.42
C LYS A 217 -10.26 9.25 -8.99
N VAL A 218 -10.86 10.18 -8.25
CA VAL A 218 -12.08 10.88 -8.65
C VAL A 218 -11.84 11.65 -9.96
N VAL A 219 -10.69 12.32 -10.10
CA VAL A 219 -10.33 13.00 -11.35
C VAL A 219 -10.20 12.00 -12.51
N SER A 220 -9.49 10.88 -12.32
CA SER A 220 -9.34 9.82 -13.32
C SER A 220 -10.69 9.26 -13.78
N ASP A 221 -11.56 8.92 -12.82
CA ASP A 221 -12.87 8.35 -13.13
C ASP A 221 -13.75 9.38 -13.85
N THR A 222 -13.71 10.64 -13.42
CA THR A 222 -14.43 11.72 -14.11
C THR A 222 -13.94 11.87 -15.55
N SER A 223 -12.63 11.86 -15.79
CA SER A 223 -12.08 11.93 -17.16
C SER A 223 -12.53 10.77 -18.03
N ARG A 224 -12.56 9.54 -17.50
CA ARG A 224 -13.05 8.35 -18.23
C ARG A 224 -14.53 8.42 -18.56
N LEU A 225 -15.33 8.93 -17.64
CA LEU A 225 -16.77 9.12 -17.84
C LEU A 225 -17.07 10.19 -18.90
N MET A 226 -16.15 11.13 -19.16
CA MET A 226 -16.31 12.18 -20.17
C MET A 226 -15.98 11.71 -21.60
N VAL A 227 -15.18 10.65 -21.77
CA VAL A 227 -14.77 10.15 -23.10
C VAL A 227 -15.97 9.79 -24.01
N PRO A 228 -17.00 9.05 -23.56
CA PRO A 228 -18.17 8.73 -24.39
C PRO A 228 -18.97 9.96 -24.83
N LEU A 229 -19.02 11.01 -24.00
CA LEU A 229 -19.72 12.26 -24.34
C LEU A 229 -19.01 13.00 -25.48
N ILE A 230 -17.67 12.96 -25.50
CA ILE A 230 -16.89 13.56 -26.59
C ILE A 230 -17.03 12.76 -27.87
N ILE A 231 -16.99 11.42 -27.79
CA ILE A 231 -17.24 10.57 -28.96
C ILE A 231 -18.63 10.87 -29.54
N LYS A 232 -19.65 10.99 -28.69
CA LYS A 232 -21.00 11.39 -29.14
C LYS A 232 -20.99 12.75 -29.82
N ALA A 233 -20.29 13.74 -29.27
CA ALA A 233 -20.17 15.06 -29.88
C ALA A 233 -19.46 15.04 -31.24
N ILE A 234 -18.43 14.20 -31.41
CA ILE A 234 -17.73 14.00 -32.68
C ILE A 234 -18.67 13.37 -33.72
N ILE A 235 -19.45 12.35 -33.31
CA ILE A 235 -20.44 11.72 -34.20
C ILE A 235 -21.51 12.73 -34.62
N THR A 236 -22.07 13.51 -33.69
CA THR A 236 -23.06 14.56 -34.01
C THR A 236 -22.48 15.61 -34.95
N PHE A 237 -21.24 16.04 -34.74
CA PHE A 237 -20.55 16.95 -35.67
C PHE A 237 -20.42 16.33 -37.08
N GLY A 238 -20.10 15.04 -37.18
CA GLY A 238 -20.04 14.33 -38.47
C GLY A 238 -21.40 14.27 -39.17
N GLN A 239 -22.49 14.04 -38.41
CA GLN A 239 -23.86 14.04 -38.94
C GLN A 239 -24.29 15.42 -39.44
N GLU A 240 -24.01 16.49 -38.68
CA GLU A 240 -24.28 17.88 -39.07
C GLU A 240 -23.54 18.25 -40.36
N HIS A 241 -22.27 17.84 -40.48
CA HIS A 241 -21.46 18.11 -41.66
C HIS A 241 -21.94 17.33 -42.90
N TYR A 242 -22.40 16.08 -42.73
CA TYR A 242 -22.99 15.31 -43.83
C TYR A 242 -24.32 15.91 -44.29
N ALA A 243 -25.18 16.32 -43.36
CA ALA A 243 -26.47 16.95 -43.66
C ALA A 243 -26.30 18.31 -44.36
N ALA A 244 -25.36 19.15 -43.92
CA ALA A 244 -25.06 20.43 -44.55
C ALA A 244 -24.57 20.28 -45.99
N ASN A 245 -23.72 19.27 -46.24
CA ASN A 245 -23.23 18.95 -47.59
C ASN A 245 -24.36 18.47 -48.51
N ALA A 246 -25.28 17.65 -48.01
CA ALA A 246 -26.46 17.21 -48.77
C ALA A 246 -27.46 18.36 -49.05
N ALA A 247 -27.55 19.34 -48.15
CA ALA A 247 -28.45 20.49 -48.26
C ALA A 247 -27.85 21.70 -49.02
N GLY A 248 -26.57 21.65 -49.41
CA GLY A 248 -25.88 22.75 -50.11
C GLY A 248 -25.74 24.04 -49.28
N THR A 249 -25.80 23.94 -47.94
CA THR A 249 -25.67 25.09 -47.01
C THR A 249 -24.19 25.30 -46.62
N PRO A 250 -23.79 26.50 -46.14
CA PRO A 250 -22.40 26.75 -45.74
C PRO A 250 -21.94 25.76 -44.66
N LEU A 251 -20.80 25.11 -44.91
CA LEU A 251 -20.28 24.05 -44.05
C LEU A 251 -19.94 24.59 -42.64
N PRO A 252 -20.28 23.85 -41.57
CA PRO A 252 -19.83 24.18 -40.24
C PRO A 252 -18.29 24.13 -40.15
N GLY A 253 -17.70 25.04 -39.36
CA GLY A 253 -16.25 25.17 -39.27
C GLY A 253 -15.55 23.89 -38.77
N ILE A 254 -14.55 23.43 -39.52
CA ILE A 254 -13.73 22.23 -39.25
C ILE A 254 -13.06 22.29 -37.86
N GLY A 255 -12.78 23.50 -37.37
CA GLY A 255 -12.13 23.73 -36.08
C GLY A 255 -12.84 23.13 -34.87
N ARG A 256 -14.18 22.99 -34.92
CA ARG A 256 -14.95 22.33 -33.83
C ARG A 256 -14.62 20.83 -33.74
N GLY A 257 -14.49 20.14 -34.87
CA GLY A 257 -14.10 18.73 -34.91
C GLY A 257 -12.67 18.49 -34.44
N ILE A 258 -11.72 19.34 -34.88
CA ILE A 258 -10.32 19.28 -34.44
C ILE A 258 -10.22 19.51 -32.93
N GLY A 259 -10.93 20.51 -32.39
CA GLY A 259 -10.95 20.77 -30.95
C GLY A 259 -11.50 19.61 -30.12
N LEU A 260 -12.55 18.95 -30.61
CA LEU A 260 -13.11 17.75 -29.95
C LEU A 260 -12.14 16.56 -29.99
N ALA A 261 -11.43 16.34 -31.10
CA ALA A 261 -10.45 15.26 -31.23
C ALA A 261 -9.23 15.48 -30.32
N ILE A 262 -8.70 16.72 -30.27
CA ILE A 262 -7.61 17.09 -29.35
C ILE A 262 -8.09 16.98 -27.91
N GLY A 263 -9.32 17.41 -27.61
CA GLY A 263 -9.92 17.25 -26.29
C GLY A 263 -10.04 15.78 -25.86
N ALA A 264 -10.42 14.89 -26.78
CA ALA A 264 -10.47 13.45 -26.53
C ALA A 264 -9.09 12.87 -26.21
N PHE A 265 -8.06 13.26 -26.98
CA PHE A 265 -6.68 12.84 -26.74
C PHE A 265 -6.19 13.31 -25.37
N VAL A 266 -6.35 14.60 -25.06
CA VAL A 266 -5.93 15.17 -23.77
C VAL A 266 -6.66 14.50 -22.60
N LEU A 267 -7.97 14.23 -22.71
CA LEU A 267 -8.70 13.53 -21.66
C LEU A 267 -8.25 12.08 -21.47
N ASN A 268 -7.87 11.40 -22.55
CA ASN A 268 -7.35 10.04 -22.48
C ASN A 268 -5.96 10.00 -21.83
N GLU A 269 -5.09 10.94 -22.19
CA GLU A 269 -3.77 11.07 -21.57
C GLU A 269 -3.86 11.49 -20.10
N VAL A 270 -4.74 12.44 -19.76
CA VAL A 270 -5.00 12.84 -18.37
C VAL A 270 -5.54 11.66 -17.55
N ALA A 271 -6.45 10.84 -18.10
CA ALA A 271 -6.93 9.65 -17.41
C ALA A 271 -5.80 8.61 -17.19
N SER A 272 -4.93 8.42 -18.18
CA SER A 272 -3.78 7.50 -18.10
C SER A 272 -2.75 7.99 -17.07
N ILE A 273 -2.36 9.26 -17.13
CA ILE A 273 -1.41 9.89 -16.20
C ILE A 273 -2.01 9.94 -14.80
N CYS A 274 -3.30 10.22 -14.63
CA CYS A 274 -3.94 10.18 -13.31
C CYS A 274 -3.99 8.77 -12.75
N MET A 275 -4.14 7.73 -13.57
CA MET A 275 -4.10 6.34 -13.09
C MET A 275 -2.69 5.88 -12.72
N HIS A 276 -1.68 6.26 -13.49
CA HIS A 276 -0.33 5.72 -13.33
C HIS A 276 0.66 6.67 -12.62
N GLN A 277 0.45 7.99 -12.65
CA GLN A 277 1.56 8.96 -12.54
C GLN A 277 1.26 10.34 -11.90
N ALA A 278 0.05 10.71 -11.50
CA ALA A 278 -0.21 12.12 -11.20
C ALA A 278 0.37 12.64 -9.85
N ARG A 279 1.61 13.15 -9.97
CA ARG A 279 2.20 14.36 -9.37
C ARG A 279 3.11 14.20 -8.12
N PRO A 280 4.30 14.85 -8.09
CA PRO A 280 5.28 14.74 -7.00
C PRO A 280 4.72 15.15 -5.63
N PRO A 281 5.19 14.50 -4.54
CA PRO A 281 6.48 13.82 -4.48
C PRO A 281 6.50 12.28 -4.67
N ALA A 282 5.40 11.56 -4.98
CA ALA A 282 5.52 10.11 -5.24
C ALA A 282 4.32 9.43 -5.97
N PRO A 283 4.50 8.23 -6.57
CA PRO A 283 3.55 7.57 -7.47
C PRO A 283 2.23 7.12 -6.82
N TYR A 284 1.10 7.49 -7.44
CA TYR A 284 -0.25 7.48 -6.85
C TYR A 284 -0.90 6.08 -6.63
N TYR A 285 -0.92 5.20 -7.63
CA TYR A 285 -1.51 3.85 -7.49
C TYR A 285 -0.71 2.98 -6.51
N TRP A 286 0.61 3.11 -6.56
CA TRP A 286 1.50 2.50 -5.59
C TRP A 286 1.21 2.99 -4.17
N ARG A 287 0.83 4.26 -3.97
CA ARG A 287 0.56 4.81 -2.64
C ARG A 287 -0.70 4.25 -2.00
N SER A 288 -1.81 4.08 -2.71
CA SER A 288 -3.02 3.48 -2.10
C SER A 288 -2.76 2.02 -1.69
N MET A 289 -2.14 1.23 -2.55
CA MET A 289 -1.73 -0.15 -2.24
C MET A 289 -0.68 -0.21 -1.12
N ALA A 290 0.34 0.66 -1.17
CA ALA A 290 1.37 0.73 -0.15
C ALA A 290 0.79 1.17 1.20
N THR A 291 -0.14 2.13 1.24
CA THR A 291 -0.81 2.50 2.50
C THR A 291 -1.54 1.31 3.10
N GLY A 292 -2.12 0.43 2.27
CA GLY A 292 -2.67 -0.86 2.71
C GLY A 292 -1.64 -1.73 3.44
N ILE A 293 -0.50 -1.99 2.79
CA ILE A 293 0.55 -2.84 3.38
C ILE A 293 1.15 -2.21 4.65
N LEU A 294 1.40 -0.89 4.61
CA LEU A 294 2.01 -0.15 5.72
C LEU A 294 1.07 -0.03 6.93
N ALA A 295 -0.23 0.25 6.73
CA ALA A 295 -1.18 0.28 7.84
C ALA A 295 -1.32 -1.10 8.49
N ARG A 296 -1.35 -2.16 7.68
CA ARG A 296 -1.33 -3.54 8.22
C ARG A 296 -0.07 -3.80 9.04
N GLY A 297 1.11 -3.46 8.53
CA GLY A 297 2.38 -3.58 9.27
C GLY A 297 2.32 -2.85 10.61
N ALA A 298 1.91 -1.58 10.59
CA ALA A 298 1.77 -0.75 11.79
C ALA A 298 0.77 -1.35 12.80
N LEU A 299 -0.38 -1.83 12.34
CA LEU A 299 -1.38 -2.47 13.20
C LEU A 299 -0.84 -3.76 13.83
N ILE A 300 -0.16 -4.61 13.06
CA ILE A 300 0.47 -5.83 13.59
C ILE A 300 1.50 -5.47 14.67
N GLY A 301 2.40 -4.53 14.39
CA GLY A 301 3.43 -4.12 15.34
C GLY A 301 2.86 -3.53 16.63
N THR A 302 1.83 -2.68 16.52
CA THR A 302 1.16 -2.09 17.70
C THR A 302 0.35 -3.10 18.51
N VAL A 303 -0.40 -3.99 17.85
CA VAL A 303 -1.17 -5.05 18.51
C VAL A 303 -0.24 -6.03 19.21
N TYR A 304 0.86 -6.45 18.57
CA TYR A 304 1.85 -7.32 19.16
C TYR A 304 2.52 -6.68 20.39
N LYS A 305 2.94 -5.41 20.28
CA LYS A 305 3.54 -4.69 21.43
C LYS A 305 2.56 -4.62 22.61
N ARG A 306 1.26 -4.42 22.36
CA ARG A 306 0.24 -4.39 23.42
C ARG A 306 -0.11 -5.77 23.97
N SER A 307 -0.13 -6.80 23.13
CA SER A 307 -0.50 -8.17 23.54
C SER A 307 0.47 -8.72 24.59
N VAL A 308 1.77 -8.43 24.44
CA VAL A 308 2.81 -8.83 25.40
C VAL A 308 2.58 -8.19 26.78
N HIS A 309 1.97 -7.00 26.84
CA HIS A 309 1.71 -6.25 28.08
C HIS A 309 0.30 -6.49 28.67
N LEU A 310 -0.48 -7.45 28.17
CA LEU A 310 -1.83 -7.72 28.70
C LEU A 310 -1.81 -8.40 30.08
N ASN A 311 -2.60 -7.86 31.02
CA ASN A 311 -2.84 -8.46 32.34
C ASN A 311 -3.56 -9.81 32.26
N GLY A 312 -3.38 -10.67 33.27
CA GLY A 312 -3.98 -12.01 33.32
C GLY A 312 -5.49 -12.03 33.08
N LYS A 313 -6.26 -11.10 33.69
CA LYS A 313 -7.70 -10.96 33.46
C LYS A 313 -8.05 -10.66 31.99
N ALA A 314 -7.26 -9.85 31.31
CA ALA A 314 -7.46 -9.52 29.90
C ALA A 314 -7.07 -10.68 28.96
N ARG A 315 -6.09 -11.50 29.34
CA ARG A 315 -5.69 -12.71 28.59
C ARG A 315 -6.75 -13.83 28.65
N MET A 316 -7.59 -13.84 29.68
CA MET A 316 -8.75 -14.75 29.75
C MET A 316 -9.83 -14.37 28.75
N THR A 317 -10.02 -13.07 28.48
CA THR A 317 -10.99 -12.57 27.49
C THR A 317 -10.46 -12.58 26.06
N ILE A 318 -9.18 -12.26 25.88
CA ILE A 318 -8.50 -12.23 24.58
C ILE A 318 -7.37 -13.26 24.64
N THR A 319 -7.68 -14.48 24.19
CA THR A 319 -6.70 -15.57 24.13
C THR A 319 -5.67 -15.33 23.03
N ASN A 320 -4.48 -15.93 23.14
CA ASN A 320 -3.44 -15.83 22.10
C ASN A 320 -3.95 -16.34 20.74
N ALA A 321 -4.76 -17.41 20.73
CA ALA A 321 -5.36 -17.94 19.51
C ALA A 321 -6.35 -16.95 18.88
N ALA A 322 -7.21 -16.32 19.68
CA ALA A 322 -8.13 -15.29 19.19
C ALA A 322 -7.36 -14.09 18.62
N LEU A 323 -6.29 -13.65 19.29
CA LEU A 323 -5.45 -12.55 18.83
C LEU A 323 -4.76 -12.85 17.49
N MET A 324 -4.21 -14.06 17.33
CA MET A 324 -3.63 -14.48 16.05
C MET A 324 -4.67 -14.63 14.94
N ASN A 325 -5.89 -15.05 15.29
CA ASN A 325 -6.98 -15.12 14.34
C ASN A 325 -7.41 -13.72 13.85
N HIS A 326 -7.57 -12.75 14.76
CA HIS A 326 -7.80 -11.35 14.41
C HIS A 326 -6.67 -10.81 13.54
N LEU A 327 -5.42 -11.08 13.93
CA LEU A 327 -4.25 -10.66 13.15
C LEU A 327 -4.30 -11.21 11.73
N SER A 328 -4.45 -12.54 11.56
CA SER A 328 -4.42 -13.23 10.27
C SER A 328 -5.60 -12.89 9.35
N THR A 329 -6.79 -12.68 9.91
CA THR A 329 -8.00 -12.37 9.13
C THR A 329 -8.02 -10.91 8.69
N ASP A 330 -7.63 -9.99 9.58
CA ASP A 330 -7.58 -8.55 9.27
C ASP A 330 -6.46 -8.24 8.26
N VAL A 331 -5.33 -8.95 8.40
CA VAL A 331 -4.20 -9.02 7.45
C VAL A 331 -4.66 -9.26 6.02
N ARG A 332 -5.54 -10.24 5.81
CA ARG A 332 -6.02 -10.62 4.47
C ARG A 332 -7.02 -9.60 3.94
N THR A 333 -7.91 -9.14 4.81
CA THR A 333 -9.00 -8.23 4.44
C THR A 333 -8.47 -6.84 4.06
N PHE A 334 -7.49 -6.32 4.80
CA PHE A 334 -6.95 -4.98 4.56
C PHE A 334 -6.08 -4.90 3.28
N LEU A 335 -5.43 -6.01 2.91
CA LEU A 335 -4.65 -6.09 1.66
C LEU A 335 -5.56 -6.05 0.41
N LEU A 336 -6.76 -6.62 0.50
CA LEU A 336 -7.68 -6.73 -0.64
C LEU A 336 -8.59 -5.51 -0.80
N LEU A 337 -8.68 -4.62 0.19
CA LEU A 337 -9.51 -3.42 0.13
C LEU A 337 -9.24 -2.53 -1.11
N PRO A 338 -7.99 -2.27 -1.53
CA PRO A 338 -7.71 -1.47 -2.73
C PRO A 338 -8.00 -2.21 -4.05
N ALA A 339 -8.13 -3.54 -4.03
CA ALA A 339 -8.38 -4.36 -5.22
C ALA A 339 -9.88 -4.55 -5.50
N LEU A 340 -10.74 -4.22 -4.54
CA LEU A 340 -12.20 -4.36 -4.62
C LEU A 340 -12.91 -3.05 -5.01
N THR A 341 -12.17 -1.99 -5.34
CA THR A 341 -12.68 -0.66 -5.73
C THR A 341 -12.17 -0.24 -7.11
#